data_AF-A0A530M4G5-F1
#
_entry.id   AF-A0A530M4G5-F1
#
_cell.length_a   1.000
_cell.length_b   1.000
_cell.length_c   1.000
_cell.angle_alpha   90.00
_cell.angle_beta   90.00
_cell.angle_gamma   90.00
#
_symmetry.space_group_name_H-M   'P 1'
#
loop_
_entity.id
_entity.type
_entity.pdbx_description
1 polymer ?
#
loop_
_entity_poly.entity_id
_entity_poly.type
_entity_poly.pdbx_seq_one_letter_code
_entity_poly.pdbx_strand_id
1 'polypeptide(L)'
;LAMAQSLSGVFAGDEVMKGSLASYTFEHMEIASYTILIAAAESLGETEVARACEQNLREEEAMAEWLKNKLPATTEQFLARSESDSDNAKR
;
A
#
# COMPACT_ATOMS: atom_id res chain seq x y z
N LEU A 1 26.60 19.04 7.14
CA LEU A 1 26.20 17.83 7.89
C LEU A 1 24.81 17.99 8.55
N ALA A 2 24.52 19.08 9.27
CA ALA A 2 23.19 19.31 9.86
C ALA A 2 22.01 19.34 8.85
N MET A 3 22.19 19.97 7.68
CA MET A 3 21.15 20.02 6.62
C MET A 3 20.84 18.63 6.02
N ALA A 4 21.85 17.76 5.87
CA ALA A 4 21.64 16.40 5.39
C ALA A 4 20.90 15.53 6.41
N GLN A 5 21.11 15.80 7.70
CA GLN A 5 20.45 15.12 8.80
C GLN A 5 18.99 15.56 8.95
N SER A 6 18.66 16.84 8.72
CA SER A 6 17.27 17.31 8.67
C SER A 6 16.53 16.81 7.43
N LEU A 7 17.19 16.79 6.26
CA LEU A 7 16.64 16.17 5.04
C LEU A 7 16.38 14.67 5.25
N SER A 8 17.30 13.92 5.86
CA SER A 8 17.10 12.51 6.20
C SER A 8 15.92 12.30 7.16
N GLY A 9 15.68 13.22 8.10
CA GLY A 9 14.51 13.20 8.99
C GLY A 9 13.17 13.44 8.25
N VAL A 10 13.18 14.28 7.22
CA VAL A 10 12.00 14.51 6.35
C VAL A 10 11.69 13.28 5.49
N PHE A 11 12.70 12.54 5.04
CA PHE A 11 12.50 11.28 4.29
C PHE A 11 12.11 10.09 5.18
N ALA A 12 12.52 10.08 6.45
CA ALA A 12 12.20 9.03 7.41
C ALA A 12 10.86 9.23 8.14
N GLY A 13 10.33 10.45 8.17
CA GLY A 13 9.10 10.76 8.91
C GLY A 13 7.84 10.16 8.28
N ASP A 14 7.69 10.27 6.97
CA ASP A 14 6.47 9.91 6.24
C ASP A 14 6.50 8.49 5.63
N GLU A 15 7.42 7.63 6.08
CA GLU A 15 7.57 6.26 5.58
C GLU A 15 6.27 5.45 5.65
N VAL A 16 5.45 5.65 6.68
CA VAL A 16 4.14 5.00 6.81
C VAL A 16 3.16 5.43 5.71
N MET A 17 3.21 6.70 5.29
CA MET A 17 2.36 7.24 4.24
C MET A 17 2.83 6.75 2.87
N LYS A 18 4.13 6.77 2.62
CA LYS A 18 4.73 6.22 1.39
C LYS A 18 4.51 4.72 1.27
N GLY A 19 4.66 3.98 2.37
CA GLY A 19 4.37 2.55 2.45
C GLY A 19 2.91 2.26 2.13
N SER A 20 1.97 3.01 2.72
CA SER A 20 0.54 2.86 2.42
C SER A 20 0.21 3.11 0.94
N LEU A 21 0.83 4.13 0.33
CA LEU A 21 0.67 4.43 -1.10
C LEU A 21 1.25 3.30 -1.97
N ALA A 22 2.46 2.84 -1.64
CA ALA A 22 3.13 1.77 -2.37
C ALA A 22 2.34 0.48 -2.30
N SER A 23 1.90 0.06 -1.10
CA SER A 23 1.06 -1.12 -0.90
C SER A 23 -0.22 -1.02 -1.72
N TYR A 24 -0.99 0.07 -1.58
CA TYR A 24 -2.25 0.21 -2.32
C TYR A 24 -2.04 0.16 -3.84
N THR A 25 -0.97 0.78 -4.35
CA THR A 25 -0.65 0.73 -5.79
C THR A 25 -0.27 -0.70 -6.22
N PHE A 26 0.47 -1.42 -5.37
CA PHE A 26 0.91 -2.78 -5.64
C PHE A 26 -0.29 -3.75 -5.73
N GLU A 27 -1.27 -3.63 -4.82
CA GLU A 27 -2.51 -4.42 -4.91
C GLU A 27 -3.20 -4.26 -6.29
N HIS A 28 -3.26 -3.03 -6.82
CA HIS A 28 -3.83 -2.78 -8.15
C HIS A 28 -2.99 -3.40 -9.28
N MET A 29 -1.67 -3.48 -9.11
CA MET A 29 -0.82 -4.21 -10.06
C MET A 29 -1.11 -5.72 -10.01
N GLU A 30 -1.35 -6.29 -8.83
CA GLU A 30 -1.69 -7.70 -8.66
C GLU A 30 -3.08 -8.02 -9.21
N ILE A 31 -4.08 -7.19 -8.92
CA ILE A 31 -5.43 -7.28 -9.52
C ILE A 31 -5.36 -7.33 -11.06
N ALA A 32 -4.60 -6.41 -11.66
CA ALA A 32 -4.41 -6.39 -13.11
C ALA A 32 -3.68 -7.65 -13.60
N SER A 33 -2.67 -8.11 -12.86
CA SER A 33 -1.88 -9.29 -13.22
C SER A 33 -2.72 -10.56 -13.17
N TYR A 34 -3.52 -10.76 -12.11
CA TYR A 34 -4.42 -11.91 -12.02
C TYR A 34 -5.52 -11.86 -13.07
N THR A 35 -6.05 -10.69 -13.40
CA THR A 35 -7.00 -10.53 -14.52
C THR A 35 -6.40 -11.03 -15.84
N ILE A 36 -5.15 -10.67 -16.13
CA ILE A 36 -4.43 -11.14 -17.32
C ILE A 36 -4.20 -12.66 -17.26
N LEU A 37 -3.79 -13.19 -16.10
CA LEU A 37 -3.51 -14.62 -15.92
C LEU A 37 -4.78 -15.48 -16.07
N ILE A 38 -5.92 -15.02 -15.56
CA ILE A 38 -7.21 -15.69 -15.72
C ILE A 38 -7.54 -15.80 -17.21
N ALA A 39 -7.50 -14.68 -17.95
CA ALA A 39 -7.78 -14.68 -19.38
C ALA A 39 -6.83 -15.60 -20.17
N ALA A 40 -5.55 -15.63 -19.81
CA ALA A 40 -4.57 -16.53 -20.41
C ALA A 40 -4.87 -18.01 -20.11
N ALA A 41 -5.18 -18.34 -18.85
CA ALA A 41 -5.51 -19.69 -18.42
C ALA A 41 -6.79 -20.21 -19.09
N GLU A 42 -7.84 -19.39 -19.15
CA GLU A 42 -9.08 -19.70 -19.86
C GLU A 42 -8.82 -19.96 -21.36
N SER A 43 -8.01 -19.12 -22.01
CA SER A 43 -7.66 -19.29 -23.42
C SER A 43 -6.88 -20.59 -23.70
N LEU A 44 -6.18 -21.13 -22.70
CA LEU A 44 -5.42 -22.37 -22.80
C LEU A 44 -6.19 -23.59 -22.29
N GLY A 45 -7.41 -23.40 -21.74
CA GLY A 45 -8.21 -24.47 -21.13
C GLY A 45 -7.73 -24.90 -19.74
N GLU A 46 -6.82 -24.14 -19.12
CA GLU A 46 -6.22 -24.42 -17.81
C GLU A 46 -7.16 -24.01 -16.67
N THR A 47 -8.25 -24.77 -16.51
CA THR A 47 -9.38 -24.40 -15.63
C THR A 47 -9.00 -24.32 -14.15
N GLU A 48 -8.12 -25.21 -13.67
CA GLU A 48 -7.67 -25.15 -12.26
C GLU A 48 -6.76 -23.94 -12.00
N VAL A 49 -5.98 -23.51 -12.99
CA VAL A 49 -5.16 -22.29 -12.88
C VAL A 49 -6.05 -21.06 -12.84
N ALA A 50 -7.04 -20.97 -13.73
CA ALA A 50 -8.00 -19.87 -13.72
C ALA A 50 -8.72 -19.77 -12.36
N ARG A 51 -9.20 -20.90 -11.83
CA ARG A 51 -9.85 -20.98 -10.52
C ARG A 51 -8.96 -20.50 -9.38
N ALA A 52 -7.67 -20.88 -9.38
CA ALA A 52 -6.72 -20.42 -8.38
C ALA A 52 -6.44 -18.91 -8.49
N CYS A 53 -6.26 -18.39 -9.72
CA CYS A 53 -6.08 -16.96 -9.95
C CYS A 53 -7.31 -16.13 -9.54
N GLU A 54 -8.54 -16.63 -9.76
CA GLU A 54 -9.77 -15.99 -9.28
C GLU A 54 -9.85 -15.95 -7.76
N GLN A 55 -9.32 -16.96 -7.07
CA GLN A 55 -9.25 -16.95 -5.60
C GLN A 55 -8.34 -15.83 -5.12
N ASN A 56 -7.12 -15.74 -5.66
CA ASN A 56 -6.17 -14.70 -5.29
C ASN A 56 -6.67 -13.31 -5.69
N LEU A 57 -7.27 -13.14 -6.87
CA LEU A 57 -7.84 -11.87 -7.31
C LEU A 57 -8.82 -11.29 -6.28
N ARG A 58 -9.70 -12.12 -5.71
CA ARG A 58 -10.63 -11.68 -4.66
C ARG A 58 -9.93 -11.25 -3.37
N GLU A 59 -8.80 -11.87 -3.04
CA GLU A 59 -7.99 -11.49 -1.88
C GLU A 59 -7.33 -10.12 -2.10
N GLU A 60 -6.76 -9.87 -3.30
CA GLU A 60 -6.13 -8.58 -3.60
C GLU A 60 -7.16 -7.45 -3.72
N GLU A 61 -8.34 -7.70 -4.28
CA GLU A 61 -9.46 -6.74 -4.29
C GLU A 61 -9.90 -6.37 -2.86
N ALA A 62 -9.98 -7.37 -1.98
CA ALA A 62 -10.32 -7.15 -0.57
C ALA A 62 -9.21 -6.37 0.16
N MET A 63 -7.93 -6.66 -0.13
CA MET A 63 -6.80 -5.94 0.44
C MET A 63 -6.74 -4.48 -0.04
N ALA A 64 -6.93 -4.24 -1.34
CA ALA A 64 -6.99 -2.89 -1.88
C ALA A 64 -8.08 -2.05 -1.21
N GLU A 65 -9.30 -2.59 -1.08
CA GLU A 65 -10.40 -1.88 -0.41
C GLU A 65 -10.13 -1.70 1.09
N TRP A 66 -9.51 -2.69 1.76
CA TRP A 66 -9.10 -2.55 3.15
C TRP A 66 -8.08 -1.42 3.34
N LEU A 67 -7.02 -1.40 2.53
CA LEU A 67 -5.97 -0.37 2.57
C LEU A 67 -6.56 1.02 2.36
N LYS A 68 -7.39 1.19 1.33
CA LYS A 68 -8.10 2.44 1.03
C LYS A 68 -8.91 2.94 2.22
N ASN A 69 -9.64 2.04 2.89
CA ASN A 69 -10.43 2.40 4.07
C ASN A 69 -9.58 2.74 5.30
N LYS A 70 -8.32 2.28 5.36
CA LYS A 70 -7.38 2.64 6.44
C LYS A 70 -6.64 3.94 6.21
N LEU A 71 -6.53 4.42 4.96
CA LEU A 71 -5.79 5.66 4.63
C LEU A 71 -6.19 6.88 5.49
N PRO A 72 -7.47 7.19 5.74
CA PRO A 72 -7.83 8.35 6.57
C PRO A 72 -7.31 8.24 8.00
N ALA A 73 -7.56 7.10 8.65
CA ALA A 73 -7.13 6.87 10.03
C ALA A 73 -5.59 6.84 10.16
N THR A 74 -4.89 6.26 9.19
CA THR A 74 -3.42 6.29 9.13
C THR A 74 -2.90 7.72 9.00
N THR A 75 -3.56 8.55 8.17
CA THR A 75 -3.19 9.97 7.98
C THR A 75 -3.38 10.77 9.26
N GLU A 76 -4.52 10.61 9.94
CA GLU A 76 -4.81 11.28 11.21
C GLU A 76 -3.78 10.92 12.29
N GLN A 77 -3.43 9.63 12.41
CA GLN A 77 -2.42 9.16 13.36
C GLN A 77 -1.03 9.71 13.02
N PHE A 78 -0.68 9.76 11.73
CA PHE A 78 0.57 10.33 11.28
C PHE A 78 0.70 11.82 11.64
N LEU A 79 -0.35 12.61 11.40
CA LEU A 79 -0.37 14.03 11.75
C LEU A 79 -0.30 14.25 13.27
N ALA A 80 -1.09 13.52 14.05
CA ALA A 80 -1.09 13.63 15.51
C ALA A 80 0.30 13.32 16.12
N ARG A 81 1.01 12.33 15.55
CA ARG A 81 2.39 12.01 15.97
C ARG A 81 3.36 13.13 15.58
N SER A 82 3.25 13.65 14.36
CA SER A 82 4.12 14.73 13.86
C SER A 82 3.99 16.01 14.72
N GLU A 83 2.77 16.36 15.14
CA GLU A 83 2.53 17.47 16.06
C GLU A 83 3.22 17.24 17.42
N SER A 84 3.06 16.05 18.00
CA SER A 84 3.66 15.68 19.30
C SER A 84 5.19 15.69 19.30
N ASP A 85 5.82 15.23 18.22
CA ASP A 85 7.27 15.24 18.06
C ASP A 85 7.79 16.69 17.93
N SER A 86 7.02 17.56 17.27
CA SER A 86 7.35 18.98 17.11
C SER A 86 7.31 19.75 18.44
N ASP A 87 6.40 19.38 19.34
CA ASP A 87 6.25 20.04 20.64
C ASP A 87 7.31 19.58 21.66
N ASN A 88 7.74 18.31 21.58
CA ASN A 88 8.87 17.82 22.36
C ASN A 88 10.20 18.43 21.91
N ALA A 89 10.38 18.70 20.61
CA ALA A 89 11.59 19.34 20.10
C ALA A 89 11.72 20.83 20.48
N LYS A 90 10.64 21.48 20.91
CA LYS A 90 10.60 22.89 21.34
C LYS A 90 10.81 23.09 22.84
N ARG A 91 10.79 22.01 23.64
CA ARG A 91 11.04 22.04 25.10
C ARG A 91 12.51 21.76 25.40
#